data_AF-A0A9W8TM81-F1
#
_entry.id   AF-A0A9W8TM81-F1
#
_cell.length_a   1.000
_cell.length_b   1.000
_cell.length_c   1.000
_cell.angle_alpha   90.00
_cell.angle_beta   90.00
_cell.angle_gamma   90.00
#
_symmetry.space_group_name_H-M   'P 1'
#
loop_
_entity.id
_entity.type
_entity.pdbx_description
1 polymer ?
#
loop_
_entity_poly.entity_id
_entity_poly.type
_entity_poly.pdbx_seq_one_letter_code
_entity_poly.pdbx_strand_id
1 'polypeptide(L)'
;MANVNTSSDPRSLSAAAYERLRKSEQNQYELREHFKDTLKFSKTELSALELDTEEKFREFWNESIVAKKQFDARRNRGFRKGAKNFVNAATVAWTSITPVLEILRGAGEPFSNIAFGTVAFAFTIAANRENMERRIVATLNCIEDRRPGIQLYRNAYQENGETNSRLQQAIADAYISFIEFCIATVTFHTRTSISRWFKALGPSTSLDDTVPRVEEAILNIRLICEELLNKNVAELKIHNRDLRRDNDSYKLEYIRNVMDLPPHSDATEYGNLERAREDVKREYRDWYARLRTPNDPLASVRNNQVFLSWPLRVLNMFDPSKTVWIIVDRIDECRNEPEDKSRQETRNLHRKTLLKFLVRLVEDESLRVKVRVLGVVNGLDWRAEEHRDEIDQMKKESIEFLPLWQARHVSV
;
A
#
# COMPACT_ATOMS: atom_id res chain seq x y z
N MET A 1 4.96 40.64 -33.25
CA MET A 1 3.87 39.81 -32.69
C MET A 1 4.31 38.36 -32.78
N ALA A 2 4.93 37.85 -31.71
CA ALA A 2 5.37 36.46 -31.62
C ALA A 2 4.20 35.63 -31.09
N ASN A 3 3.68 34.74 -31.93
CA ASN A 3 2.67 33.76 -31.54
C ASN A 3 3.41 32.53 -31.00
N VAL A 4 3.72 32.55 -29.71
CA VAL A 4 4.15 31.36 -28.96
C VAL A 4 2.96 30.91 -28.14
N ASN A 5 2.04 30.19 -28.79
CA ASN A 5 1.08 29.33 -28.13
C ASN A 5 1.46 27.88 -28.45
N THR A 6 2.57 27.43 -27.88
CA THR A 6 2.78 26.00 -27.66
C THR A 6 1.84 25.59 -26.54
N SER A 7 0.60 25.25 -26.91
CA SER A 7 -0.26 24.38 -26.11
C SER A 7 0.52 23.09 -25.89
N SER A 8 1.28 23.02 -24.80
CA SER A 8 1.90 21.78 -24.34
C SER A 8 0.74 20.85 -24.00
N ASP A 9 0.58 19.80 -24.80
CA ASP A 9 -0.43 18.79 -24.53
C ASP A 9 -0.13 18.20 -23.14
N PRO A 10 -1.02 18.38 -22.15
CA PRO A 10 -0.78 18.01 -20.74
C PRO A 10 -0.64 16.50 -20.51
N ARG A 11 -0.67 15.69 -21.58
CA ARG A 11 -0.44 14.23 -21.59
C ARG A 11 0.93 13.82 -22.15
N SER A 12 1.82 14.76 -22.42
CA SER A 12 3.13 14.43 -23.01
C SER A 12 4.03 13.73 -21.99
N LEU A 13 4.25 12.43 -22.21
CA LEU A 13 5.35 11.69 -21.59
C LEU A 13 6.67 12.46 -21.78
N SER A 14 7.58 12.32 -20.82
CA SER A 14 8.91 12.93 -20.96
C SER A 14 9.60 12.38 -22.22
N ALA A 15 10.36 13.23 -22.92
CA ALA A 15 11.07 12.82 -24.13
C ALA A 15 11.99 11.60 -23.89
N ALA A 16 12.56 11.50 -22.68
CA ALA A 16 13.35 10.34 -22.26
C ALA A 16 12.51 9.06 -22.14
N ALA A 17 11.30 9.13 -21.57
CA ALA A 17 10.39 7.99 -21.49
C ALA A 17 9.95 7.53 -22.90
N TYR A 18 9.66 8.48 -23.79
CA TYR A 18 9.33 8.20 -25.18
C TYR A 18 10.45 7.44 -25.91
N GLU A 19 11.70 7.88 -25.74
CA GLU A 19 12.85 7.21 -26.35
C GLU A 19 13.06 5.79 -25.81
N ARG A 20 12.85 5.58 -24.50
CA ARG A 20 12.89 4.23 -23.91
C ARG A 20 11.79 3.32 -24.45
N LEU A 21 10.57 3.86 -24.62
CA LEU A 21 9.45 3.12 -25.22
C LEU A 21 9.77 2.71 -26.66
N ARG A 22 10.29 3.64 -27.46
CA ARG A 22 10.72 3.38 -28.84
C ARG A 22 11.79 2.29 -28.91
N LYS A 23 12.78 2.34 -28.03
CA LYS A 23 13.80 1.30 -27.92
C LYS A 23 13.20 -0.05 -27.54
N SER A 24 12.25 -0.08 -26.60
CA SER A 24 11.55 -1.30 -26.21
C SER A 24 10.75 -1.89 -27.38
N GLU A 25 10.08 -1.06 -28.17
CA GLU A 25 9.35 -1.46 -29.37
C GLU A 25 10.29 -2.05 -30.44
N GLN A 26 11.42 -1.38 -30.70
CA GLN A 26 12.46 -1.90 -31.60
C GLN A 26 12.95 -3.28 -31.16
N ASN A 27 13.21 -3.48 -29.87
CA ASN A 27 13.62 -4.78 -29.34
C ASN A 27 12.55 -5.86 -29.54
N GLN A 28 11.26 -5.51 -29.46
CA GLN A 28 10.16 -6.44 -29.73
C GLN A 28 10.06 -6.81 -31.20
N TYR A 29 10.30 -5.86 -32.11
CA TYR A 29 10.36 -6.12 -33.54
C TYR A 29 11.53 -7.07 -33.88
N GLU A 30 12.72 -6.80 -33.33
CA GLU A 30 13.89 -7.66 -33.48
C GLU A 30 13.63 -9.08 -32.95
N LEU A 31 12.92 -9.19 -31.82
CA LEU A 31 12.49 -10.49 -31.28
C LEU A 31 11.60 -11.25 -32.26
N ARG A 32 10.59 -10.57 -32.83
CA ARG A 32 9.63 -11.16 -33.78
C ARG A 32 10.35 -11.66 -35.03
N GLU A 33 11.18 -10.81 -35.65
CA GLU A 33 11.92 -11.17 -36.85
C GLU A 33 12.93 -12.30 -36.58
N HIS A 34 13.60 -12.30 -35.42
CA HIS A 34 14.53 -13.37 -35.05
C HIS A 34 13.85 -14.75 -34.95
N PHE A 35 12.59 -14.81 -34.50
CA PHE A 35 11.89 -16.08 -34.30
C PHE A 35 10.99 -16.52 -35.44
N LYS A 36 10.67 -15.63 -36.39
CA LYS A 36 9.80 -15.91 -37.54
C LYS A 36 10.20 -17.16 -38.34
N ASP A 37 11.50 -17.34 -38.55
CA ASP A 37 12.04 -18.45 -39.36
C ASP A 37 12.63 -19.59 -38.50
N THR A 38 12.48 -19.53 -37.17
CA THR A 38 13.10 -20.51 -36.28
C THR A 38 12.24 -21.76 -36.15
N LEU A 39 12.71 -22.88 -36.71
CA LEU A 39 12.06 -24.22 -36.64
C LEU A 39 11.91 -24.82 -35.22
N LYS A 40 12.36 -24.13 -34.17
CA LYS A 40 12.33 -24.63 -32.78
C LYS A 40 10.97 -24.44 -32.09
N PHE A 41 10.12 -23.58 -32.62
CA PHE A 41 8.82 -23.25 -32.02
C PHE A 41 7.69 -23.94 -32.78
N SER A 42 6.66 -24.33 -32.03
CA SER A 42 5.43 -24.84 -32.61
C SER A 42 4.70 -23.74 -33.38
N LYS A 43 3.82 -24.12 -34.32
CA LYS A 43 3.00 -23.16 -35.07
C LYS A 43 2.16 -22.28 -34.14
N THR A 44 1.66 -22.84 -33.04
CA THR A 44 0.88 -22.11 -32.02
C THR A 44 1.73 -21.10 -31.25
N GLU A 45 2.99 -21.44 -30.93
CA GLU A 45 3.92 -20.49 -30.33
C GLU A 45 4.23 -19.35 -31.32
N LEU A 46 4.49 -19.67 -32.59
CA LEU A 46 4.77 -18.64 -33.61
C LEU A 46 3.57 -17.74 -33.89
N SER A 47 2.34 -18.28 -33.94
CA SER A 47 1.13 -17.47 -34.12
C SER A 47 0.90 -16.50 -32.97
N ALA A 48 1.44 -16.77 -31.78
CA ALA A 48 1.39 -15.82 -30.66
C ALA A 48 2.13 -14.51 -30.99
N LEU A 49 3.21 -14.56 -31.77
CA LEU A 49 3.96 -13.35 -32.18
C LEU A 49 3.19 -12.51 -33.22
N GLU A 50 2.21 -13.08 -33.91
CA GLU A 50 1.40 -12.39 -34.93
C GLU A 50 0.26 -11.57 -34.31
N LEU A 51 0.05 -11.70 -33.00
CA LEU A 51 -0.99 -10.96 -32.28
C LEU A 51 -0.62 -9.47 -32.23
N ASP A 52 -1.52 -8.66 -32.80
CA ASP A 52 -1.42 -7.21 -32.93
C ASP A 52 -2.60 -6.47 -32.32
N THR A 53 -3.67 -7.17 -31.91
CA THR A 53 -4.83 -6.56 -31.25
C THR A 53 -5.17 -7.24 -29.93
N GLU A 54 -5.86 -6.49 -29.07
CA GLU A 54 -6.33 -6.99 -27.78
C GLU A 54 -7.34 -8.13 -27.96
N GLU A 55 -8.22 -8.03 -28.95
CA GLU A 55 -9.25 -9.03 -29.24
C GLU A 55 -8.62 -10.35 -29.66
N LYS A 56 -7.67 -10.31 -30.61
CA LYS A 56 -6.92 -11.50 -31.06
C LYS A 56 -6.14 -12.10 -29.90
N PHE A 57 -5.52 -11.26 -29.06
CA PHE A 57 -4.84 -11.74 -27.87
C PHE A 57 -5.81 -12.46 -26.92
N ARG A 58 -6.98 -11.87 -26.62
CA ARG A 58 -7.98 -12.48 -25.73
C ARG A 58 -8.49 -13.81 -26.29
N GLU A 59 -8.74 -13.88 -27.59
CA GLU A 59 -9.15 -15.10 -28.27
C GLU A 59 -8.06 -16.18 -28.17
N PHE A 60 -6.84 -15.88 -28.63
CA PHE A 60 -5.68 -16.79 -28.54
C PHE A 60 -5.44 -17.26 -27.10
N TRP A 61 -5.58 -16.35 -26.13
CA TRP A 61 -5.40 -16.64 -24.72
C TRP A 61 -6.48 -17.60 -24.21
N ASN A 62 -7.76 -17.32 -24.50
CA ASN A 62 -8.86 -18.21 -24.11
C ASN A 62 -8.71 -19.61 -24.71
N GLU A 63 -8.31 -19.71 -25.97
CA GLU A 63 -8.00 -20.99 -26.62
C GLU A 63 -6.85 -21.71 -25.93
N SER A 64 -5.77 -20.99 -25.61
CA SER A 64 -4.61 -21.53 -24.89
C SER A 64 -4.98 -22.03 -23.49
N ILE A 65 -5.86 -21.32 -22.78
CA ILE A 65 -6.43 -21.76 -21.50
C ILE A 65 -7.20 -23.06 -21.67
N VAL A 66 -8.09 -23.14 -22.67
CA VAL A 66 -8.91 -24.33 -22.92
C VAL A 66 -8.03 -25.52 -23.29
N ALA A 67 -7.08 -25.33 -24.21
CA ALA A 67 -6.12 -26.35 -24.60
C ALA A 67 -5.28 -26.83 -23.42
N LYS A 68 -4.81 -25.92 -22.56
CA LYS A 68 -4.06 -26.27 -21.34
C LYS A 68 -4.92 -27.01 -20.32
N LYS A 69 -6.17 -26.59 -20.08
CA LYS A 69 -7.12 -27.32 -19.22
C LYS A 69 -7.35 -28.75 -19.72
N GLN A 70 -7.50 -28.95 -21.03
CA GLN A 70 -7.65 -30.27 -21.62
C GLN A 70 -6.37 -31.11 -21.49
N PHE A 71 -5.20 -30.50 -21.72
CA PHE A 71 -3.91 -31.15 -21.52
C PHE A 71 -3.69 -31.56 -20.06
N ASP A 72 -3.97 -30.68 -19.11
CA ASP A 72 -3.88 -30.94 -17.68
C ASP A 72 -4.90 -31.99 -17.23
N ALA A 73 -6.12 -32.00 -17.77
CA ALA A 73 -7.10 -33.05 -17.50
C ALA A 73 -6.61 -34.43 -17.97
N ARG A 74 -5.91 -34.49 -19.11
CA ARG A 74 -5.25 -35.72 -19.59
C ARG A 74 -4.06 -36.10 -18.70
N ARG A 75 -3.34 -35.10 -18.16
CA ARG A 75 -2.12 -35.28 -17.34
C ARG A 75 -2.39 -35.48 -15.85
N ASN A 76 -3.57 -35.14 -15.34
CA ASN A 76 -4.03 -35.38 -13.97
C ASN A 76 -4.27 -36.86 -13.64
N ARG A 77 -4.03 -37.77 -14.60
CA ARG A 77 -3.76 -39.19 -14.31
C ARG A 77 -2.34 -39.43 -13.76
N GLY A 78 -1.50 -38.39 -13.67
CA GLY A 78 -0.15 -38.41 -13.13
C GLY A 78 0.12 -37.27 -12.12
N PHE A 79 1.08 -37.49 -11.23
CA PHE A 79 1.36 -36.80 -9.97
C PHE A 79 1.69 -35.28 -9.98
N ARG A 80 1.41 -34.47 -11.01
CA ARG A 80 1.83 -33.04 -11.05
C ARG A 80 0.66 -32.04 -11.05
N LYS A 81 0.51 -31.30 -9.93
CA LYS A 81 -0.54 -30.29 -9.66
C LYS A 81 -0.19 -28.83 -10.02
N GLY A 82 0.98 -28.54 -10.61
CA GLY A 82 1.47 -27.16 -10.77
C GLY A 82 0.69 -26.27 -11.75
N ALA A 83 0.25 -26.84 -12.87
CA ALA A 83 -0.16 -26.11 -14.07
C ALA A 83 -1.43 -25.24 -13.95
N LYS A 84 -2.33 -25.55 -13.00
CA LYS A 84 -3.60 -24.83 -12.80
C LYS A 84 -3.38 -23.40 -12.29
N ASN A 85 -2.34 -23.19 -11.48
CA ASN A 85 -2.09 -21.90 -10.85
C ASN A 85 -1.61 -20.84 -11.86
N PHE A 86 -0.84 -21.24 -12.87
CA PHE A 86 -0.38 -20.31 -13.91
C PHE A 86 -1.45 -19.82 -14.84
N VAL A 87 -2.37 -20.68 -15.24
CA VAL A 87 -3.49 -20.29 -16.10
C VAL A 87 -4.29 -19.18 -15.45
N ASN A 88 -4.57 -19.32 -14.15
CA ASN A 88 -5.27 -18.30 -13.38
C ASN A 88 -4.40 -17.04 -13.24
N ALA A 89 -3.16 -17.15 -12.79
CA ALA A 89 -2.27 -16.01 -12.60
C ALA A 89 -2.03 -15.21 -13.89
N ALA A 90 -1.85 -15.88 -15.02
CA ALA A 90 -1.60 -15.21 -16.30
C ALA A 90 -2.87 -14.59 -16.90
N THR A 91 -4.05 -15.18 -16.66
CA THR A 91 -5.32 -14.52 -16.98
C THR A 91 -5.52 -13.25 -16.14
N VAL A 92 -5.23 -13.32 -14.84
CA VAL A 92 -5.42 -12.16 -13.98
C VAL A 92 -4.37 -11.08 -14.25
N ALA A 93 -3.11 -11.47 -14.46
CA ALA A 93 -2.07 -10.58 -14.93
C ALA A 93 -2.48 -9.79 -16.16
N TRP A 94 -3.07 -10.48 -17.14
CA TRP A 94 -3.52 -9.82 -18.35
C TRP A 94 -4.57 -8.75 -18.05
N THR A 95 -5.59 -9.10 -17.27
CA THR A 95 -6.61 -8.12 -16.84
C THR A 95 -6.05 -6.96 -16.02
N SER A 96 -4.86 -7.13 -15.45
CA SER A 96 -4.14 -6.10 -14.69
C SER A 96 -3.21 -5.25 -15.57
N ILE A 97 -2.75 -5.79 -16.70
CA ILE A 97 -1.92 -5.09 -17.70
C ILE A 97 -2.78 -4.28 -18.68
N THR A 98 -4.02 -4.69 -18.98
CA THR A 98 -4.91 -3.94 -19.89
C THR A 98 -5.02 -2.45 -19.53
N PRO A 99 -5.27 -2.06 -18.25
CA PRO A 99 -5.32 -0.64 -17.89
C PRO A 99 -4.00 0.10 -18.12
N VAL A 100 -2.86 -0.57 -17.94
CA VAL A 100 -1.52 0.00 -18.22
C VAL A 100 -1.37 0.28 -19.71
N LEU A 101 -1.78 -0.66 -20.56
CA LEU A 101 -1.78 -0.50 -22.02
C LEU A 101 -2.74 0.61 -22.49
N GLU A 102 -3.91 0.75 -21.86
CA GLU A 102 -4.85 1.83 -22.18
C GLU A 102 -4.28 3.21 -21.81
N ILE A 103 -3.59 3.33 -20.67
CA ILE A 103 -2.91 4.57 -20.27
C ILE A 103 -1.82 4.93 -21.29
N LEU A 104 -1.04 3.94 -21.74
CA LEU A 104 0.01 4.14 -22.74
C LEU A 104 -0.56 4.50 -24.11
N ARG A 105 -1.65 3.86 -24.53
CA ARG A 105 -2.38 4.22 -25.75
C ARG A 105 -2.88 5.66 -25.70
N GLY A 106 -3.32 6.12 -24.53
CA GLY A 106 -3.71 7.51 -24.29
C GLY A 106 -2.57 8.53 -24.34
N ALA A 107 -1.31 8.08 -24.22
CA ALA A 107 -0.11 8.91 -24.33
C ALA A 107 0.42 9.03 -25.78
N GLY A 108 -0.20 8.34 -26.74
CA GLY A 108 0.06 8.47 -28.18
C GLY A 108 0.39 7.13 -28.87
N GLU A 109 -0.04 6.98 -30.13
CA GLU A 109 0.51 5.98 -31.04
C GLU A 109 2.03 6.20 -31.20
N PRO A 110 2.87 5.16 -31.36
CA PRO A 110 2.56 3.79 -31.83
C PRO A 110 2.46 2.68 -30.76
N PHE A 111 2.51 2.99 -29.46
CA PHE A 111 2.84 1.97 -28.45
C PHE A 111 1.63 1.18 -27.93
N SER A 112 1.25 0.07 -28.58
CA SER A 112 0.46 -0.97 -27.88
C SER A 112 0.42 -2.34 -28.58
N ASN A 113 0.45 -2.37 -29.92
CA ASN A 113 0.03 -3.56 -30.64
C ASN A 113 1.08 -4.69 -30.65
N ILE A 114 2.36 -4.35 -30.72
CA ILE A 114 3.43 -5.35 -30.78
C ILE A 114 3.62 -6.11 -29.44
N ALA A 115 3.23 -5.47 -28.34
CA ALA A 115 3.37 -6.02 -27.00
C ALA A 115 2.44 -7.19 -26.72
N PHE A 116 1.23 -7.20 -27.32
CA PHE A 116 0.32 -8.34 -27.22
C PHE A 116 1.02 -9.63 -27.65
N GLY A 117 1.67 -9.62 -28.81
CA GLY A 117 2.37 -10.80 -29.30
C GLY A 117 3.61 -11.18 -28.49
N THR A 118 4.41 -10.21 -28.04
CA THR A 118 5.59 -10.48 -27.19
C THR A 118 5.19 -11.16 -25.88
N VAL A 119 4.15 -10.64 -25.23
CA VAL A 119 3.64 -11.15 -23.96
C VAL A 119 3.01 -12.54 -24.15
N ALA A 120 2.17 -12.71 -25.18
CA ALA A 120 1.57 -14.00 -25.51
C ALA A 120 2.62 -15.07 -25.79
N PHE A 121 3.66 -14.72 -26.55
CA PHE A 121 4.76 -15.62 -26.88
C PHE A 121 5.53 -16.05 -25.63
N ALA A 122 5.90 -15.10 -24.77
CA ALA A 122 6.59 -15.37 -23.51
C ALA A 122 5.78 -16.32 -22.62
N PHE A 123 4.47 -16.08 -22.47
CA PHE A 123 3.61 -16.95 -21.68
C PHE A 123 3.37 -18.33 -22.29
N THR A 124 3.29 -18.43 -23.61
CA THR A 124 3.13 -19.73 -24.29
C THR A 124 4.37 -20.60 -24.06
N ILE A 125 5.55 -20.02 -24.18
CA ILE A 125 6.83 -20.70 -23.87
C ILE A 125 6.91 -21.05 -22.37
N ALA A 126 6.44 -20.16 -21.49
CA ALA A 126 6.39 -20.39 -20.05
C ALA A 126 5.45 -21.52 -19.65
N ALA A 127 4.27 -21.59 -20.25
CA ALA A 127 3.28 -22.62 -20.01
C ALA A 127 3.83 -24.02 -20.32
N ASN A 128 4.72 -24.11 -21.32
CA ASN A 128 5.41 -25.33 -21.71
C ASN A 128 6.59 -25.70 -20.78
N ARG A 129 7.01 -24.81 -19.85
CA ARG A 129 8.20 -25.02 -18.98
C ARG A 129 7.91 -24.74 -17.49
N GLU A 130 7.78 -25.82 -16.72
CA GLU A 130 7.37 -25.85 -15.30
C GLU A 130 8.16 -24.93 -14.34
N ASN A 131 9.46 -24.71 -14.55
CA ASN A 131 10.24 -23.82 -13.66
C ASN A 131 10.04 -22.33 -13.94
N MET A 132 9.65 -21.97 -15.16
CA MET A 132 9.37 -20.59 -15.56
C MET A 132 8.06 -20.10 -14.95
N GLU A 133 7.12 -21.03 -14.88
CA GLU A 133 5.78 -20.88 -14.34
C GLU A 133 5.79 -20.14 -13.00
N ARG A 134 6.63 -20.57 -12.05
CA ARG A 134 6.66 -20.00 -10.69
C ARG A 134 7.13 -18.54 -10.64
N ARG A 135 8.18 -18.19 -11.38
CA ARG A 135 8.75 -16.83 -11.33
C ARG A 135 7.82 -15.83 -12.02
N ILE A 136 7.31 -16.22 -13.18
CA ILE A 136 6.32 -15.42 -13.90
C ILE A 136 5.07 -15.24 -13.05
N VAL A 137 4.53 -16.31 -12.45
CA VAL A 137 3.38 -16.23 -11.54
C VAL A 137 3.65 -15.28 -10.37
N ALA A 138 4.83 -15.34 -9.75
CA ALA A 138 5.17 -14.43 -8.65
C ALA A 138 5.18 -12.96 -9.11
N THR A 139 5.87 -12.64 -10.21
CA THR A 139 5.89 -11.28 -10.77
C THR A 139 4.50 -10.81 -11.18
N LEU A 140 3.68 -11.71 -11.71
CA LEU A 140 2.31 -11.41 -12.10
C LEU A 140 1.38 -11.16 -10.92
N ASN A 141 1.50 -11.94 -9.86
CA ASN A 141 0.74 -11.71 -8.63
C ASN A 141 1.12 -10.35 -8.02
N CYS A 142 2.40 -9.95 -8.10
CA CYS A 142 2.82 -8.61 -7.69
C CYS A 142 2.16 -7.49 -8.50
N ILE A 143 1.85 -7.71 -9.79
CA ILE A 143 1.09 -6.78 -10.64
C ILE A 143 -0.40 -6.80 -10.24
N GLU A 144 -0.98 -7.99 -10.08
CA GLU A 144 -2.38 -8.20 -9.70
C GLU A 144 -2.72 -7.53 -8.36
N ASP A 145 -1.90 -7.75 -7.33
CA ASP A 145 -2.07 -7.16 -6.00
C ASP A 145 -2.16 -5.62 -6.05
N ARG A 146 -1.70 -5.00 -7.14
CA ARG A 146 -1.63 -3.56 -7.34
C ARG A 146 -2.69 -3.01 -8.30
N ARG A 147 -3.50 -3.88 -8.91
CA ARG A 147 -4.61 -3.51 -9.81
C ARG A 147 -5.65 -2.57 -9.17
N PRO A 148 -6.13 -2.79 -7.92
CA PRO A 148 -7.13 -1.90 -7.31
C PRO A 148 -6.63 -0.46 -7.21
N GLY A 149 -5.33 -0.29 -6.94
CA GLY A 149 -4.67 1.01 -7.00
C GLY A 149 -4.83 1.63 -8.38
N ILE A 150 -4.29 0.98 -9.42
CA ILE A 150 -4.33 1.49 -10.81
C ILE A 150 -5.74 1.88 -11.26
N GLN A 151 -6.76 1.08 -10.92
CA GLN A 151 -8.16 1.40 -11.25
C GLN A 151 -8.71 2.61 -10.50
N LEU A 152 -8.41 2.75 -9.21
CA LEU A 152 -8.77 3.94 -8.44
C LEU A 152 -8.22 5.21 -9.10
N TYR A 153 -6.99 5.16 -9.63
CA TYR A 153 -6.35 6.32 -10.27
C TYR A 153 -7.01 6.74 -11.58
N ARG A 154 -7.43 5.78 -12.43
CA ARG A 154 -8.16 6.10 -13.67
C ARG A 154 -9.43 6.91 -13.40
N ASN A 155 -10.09 6.63 -12.28
CA ASN A 155 -11.33 7.29 -11.91
C ASN A 155 -11.09 8.60 -11.15
N ALA A 156 -10.06 8.65 -10.30
CA ALA A 156 -9.81 9.78 -9.41
C ALA A 156 -8.99 10.92 -10.06
N TYR A 157 -8.23 10.67 -11.13
CA TYR A 157 -7.26 11.63 -11.66
C TYR A 157 -7.35 11.87 -13.17
N GLN A 158 -8.57 12.16 -13.64
CA GLN A 158 -8.75 12.78 -14.96
C GLN A 158 -8.32 14.27 -14.99
N GLU A 159 -7.91 14.83 -13.86
CA GLU A 159 -7.50 16.24 -13.74
C GLU A 159 -6.01 16.45 -14.07
N ASN A 160 -5.74 17.54 -14.81
CA ASN A 160 -4.43 17.87 -15.35
C ASN A 160 -3.51 18.47 -14.26
N GLY A 161 -2.64 17.65 -13.65
CA GLY A 161 -1.66 18.10 -12.66
C GLY A 161 -0.28 17.47 -12.86
N GLU A 162 0.77 18.14 -12.34
CA GLU A 162 2.18 17.68 -12.38
C GLU A 162 2.35 16.25 -11.83
N THR A 163 1.57 15.87 -10.83
CA THR A 163 1.67 14.54 -10.24
C THR A 163 1.14 13.43 -11.18
N ASN A 164 0.31 13.79 -12.16
CA ASN A 164 -0.15 12.87 -13.21
C ASN A 164 1.00 12.51 -14.17
N SER A 165 1.91 13.45 -14.48
CA SER A 165 3.06 13.16 -15.36
C SER A 165 4.07 12.22 -14.70
N ARG A 166 4.35 12.39 -13.40
CA ARG A 166 5.19 11.45 -12.61
C ARG A 166 4.60 10.04 -12.59
N LEU A 167 3.28 9.93 -12.40
CA LEU A 167 2.59 8.65 -12.42
C LEU A 167 2.63 8.01 -13.82
N GLN A 168 2.34 8.77 -14.88
CA GLN A 168 2.44 8.29 -16.26
C GLN A 168 3.85 7.79 -16.59
N GLN A 169 4.89 8.49 -16.14
CA GLN A 169 6.27 8.05 -16.30
C GLN A 169 6.54 6.74 -15.56
N ALA A 170 6.10 6.60 -14.31
CA ALA A 170 6.27 5.36 -13.56
C ALA A 170 5.51 4.17 -14.20
N ILE A 171 4.33 4.43 -14.77
CA ILE A 171 3.56 3.43 -15.53
C ILE A 171 4.32 3.00 -16.79
N ALA A 172 4.88 3.97 -17.54
CA ALA A 172 5.71 3.68 -18.71
C ALA A 172 6.96 2.87 -18.35
N ASP A 173 7.65 3.22 -17.26
CA ASP A 173 8.84 2.50 -16.79
C ASP A 173 8.52 1.07 -16.35
N ALA A 174 7.39 0.84 -15.67
CA ALA A 174 6.94 -0.50 -15.30
C ALA A 174 6.59 -1.34 -16.53
N TYR A 175 5.91 -0.75 -17.51
CA TYR A 175 5.61 -1.41 -18.77
C TYR A 175 6.88 -1.80 -19.53
N ILE A 176 7.83 -0.86 -19.71
CA ILE A 176 9.12 -1.14 -20.37
C ILE A 176 9.83 -2.30 -19.67
N SER A 177 9.91 -2.24 -18.34
CA SER A 177 10.57 -3.28 -17.55
C SER A 177 9.89 -4.64 -17.72
N PHE A 178 8.56 -4.67 -17.77
CA PHE A 178 7.80 -5.90 -17.98
C PHE A 178 8.03 -6.49 -19.38
N ILE A 179 8.03 -5.66 -20.42
CA ILE A 179 8.32 -6.11 -21.79
C ILE A 179 9.76 -6.61 -21.91
N GLU A 180 10.73 -5.90 -21.33
CA GLU A 180 12.13 -6.35 -21.28
C GLU A 180 12.27 -7.69 -20.56
N PHE A 181 11.51 -7.89 -19.49
CA PHE A 181 11.41 -9.18 -18.80
C PHE A 181 10.83 -10.28 -19.71
N CYS A 182 9.75 -10.01 -20.45
CA CYS A 182 9.20 -10.96 -21.42
C CYS A 182 10.23 -11.33 -22.51
N ILE A 183 10.92 -10.34 -23.08
CA ILE A 183 11.99 -10.54 -24.06
C ILE A 183 13.11 -11.41 -23.46
N ALA A 184 13.62 -11.03 -22.29
CA ALA A 184 14.69 -11.77 -21.60
C ALA A 184 14.29 -13.21 -21.28
N THR A 185 13.03 -13.42 -20.88
CA THR A 185 12.44 -14.73 -20.65
C THR A 185 12.50 -15.59 -21.90
N VAL A 186 12.00 -15.07 -23.02
CA VAL A 186 12.02 -15.76 -24.32
C VAL A 186 13.47 -16.08 -24.69
N THR A 187 14.36 -15.09 -24.76
CA THR A 187 15.76 -15.25 -25.17
C THR A 187 16.51 -16.26 -24.30
N PHE A 188 16.31 -16.26 -22.99
CA PHE A 188 16.95 -17.22 -22.09
C PHE A 188 16.57 -18.68 -22.43
N HIS A 189 15.33 -18.88 -22.86
CA HIS A 189 14.79 -20.21 -23.11
C HIS A 189 15.00 -20.73 -24.53
N THR A 190 15.25 -19.85 -25.49
CA THR A 190 15.57 -20.20 -26.87
C THR A 190 17.06 -20.60 -27.05
N ARG A 191 17.94 -20.13 -26.15
CA ARG A 191 19.37 -20.53 -26.11
C ARG A 191 19.51 -22.03 -25.93
N THR A 192 20.37 -22.65 -26.74
CA THR A 192 20.62 -24.10 -26.80
C THR A 192 21.08 -24.66 -25.44
N SER A 193 20.68 -25.90 -25.15
CA SER A 193 20.84 -26.56 -23.83
C SER A 193 22.28 -26.60 -23.30
N ILE A 194 23.30 -26.52 -24.15
CA ILE A 194 24.72 -26.54 -23.79
C ILE A 194 25.21 -25.18 -23.27
N SER A 195 24.74 -24.07 -23.87
CA SER A 195 24.99 -22.72 -23.34
C SER A 195 24.34 -22.51 -21.97
N ARG A 196 23.21 -23.19 -21.71
CA ARG A 196 22.51 -23.19 -20.41
C ARG A 196 23.30 -23.85 -19.29
N TRP A 197 24.00 -24.95 -19.58
CA TRP A 197 24.89 -25.61 -18.62
C TRP A 197 26.10 -24.76 -18.27
N PHE A 198 26.76 -24.16 -19.26
CA PHE A 198 27.93 -23.29 -19.01
C PHE A 198 27.59 -21.99 -18.27
N LYS A 199 26.36 -21.48 -18.42
CA LYS A 199 25.93 -20.22 -17.76
C LYS A 199 25.32 -20.44 -16.37
N ALA A 200 24.88 -21.66 -16.03
CA ALA A 200 24.46 -22.01 -14.68
C ALA A 200 25.62 -22.05 -13.66
N LEU A 201 26.87 -22.08 -14.15
CA LEU A 201 28.10 -21.98 -13.35
C LEU A 201 28.68 -20.55 -13.32
N GLY A 202 28.08 -19.59 -14.01
CA GLY A 202 28.52 -18.19 -14.09
C GLY A 202 27.64 -17.23 -13.28
N PRO A 203 28.13 -16.00 -13.01
CA PRO A 203 27.39 -14.99 -12.23
C PRO A 203 26.10 -14.56 -12.96
N SER A 204 25.07 -14.29 -12.15
CA SER A 204 23.64 -14.01 -12.41
C SER A 204 23.13 -14.06 -13.87
N THR A 205 22.04 -14.79 -14.08
CA THR A 205 21.35 -14.78 -15.37
C THR A 205 20.66 -13.43 -15.57
N SER A 206 20.54 -12.94 -16.81
CA SER A 206 19.82 -11.69 -17.12
C SER A 206 18.35 -11.67 -16.67
N LEU A 207 17.79 -12.83 -16.31
CA LEU A 207 16.47 -12.95 -15.69
C LEU A 207 16.48 -12.54 -14.21
N ASP A 208 17.55 -12.86 -13.49
CA ASP A 208 17.71 -12.50 -12.07
C ASP A 208 17.83 -10.99 -11.88
N ASP A 209 18.35 -10.27 -12.88
CA ASP A 209 18.47 -8.81 -12.85
C ASP A 209 17.20 -8.09 -13.32
N THR A 210 16.36 -8.73 -14.15
CA THR A 210 15.15 -8.09 -14.70
C THR A 210 13.95 -8.21 -13.77
N VAL A 211 13.84 -9.30 -12.99
CA VAL A 211 12.75 -9.46 -12.01
C VAL A 211 12.73 -8.34 -10.95
N PRO A 212 13.84 -8.01 -10.27
CA PRO A 212 13.85 -6.91 -9.28
C PRO A 212 13.49 -5.56 -9.91
N ARG A 213 13.89 -5.30 -11.16
CA ARG A 213 13.55 -4.05 -11.86
C ARG A 213 12.05 -3.92 -12.11
N VAL A 214 11.39 -5.03 -12.50
CA VAL A 214 9.94 -5.05 -12.65
C VAL A 214 9.28 -4.80 -11.30
N GLU A 215 9.72 -5.50 -10.25
CA GLU A 215 9.16 -5.33 -8.90
C GLU A 215 9.32 -3.89 -8.38
N GLU A 216 10.51 -3.31 -8.55
CA GLU A 216 10.85 -1.93 -8.19
C GLU A 216 10.02 -0.92 -8.99
N ALA A 217 9.91 -1.07 -10.31
CA ALA A 217 9.13 -0.16 -11.14
C ALA A 217 7.65 -0.17 -10.75
N ILE A 218 7.09 -1.35 -10.48
CA ILE A 218 5.71 -1.45 -10.00
C ILE A 218 5.61 -0.91 -8.56
N LEU A 219 6.65 -1.00 -7.71
CA LEU A 219 6.62 -0.49 -6.33
C LEU A 219 6.60 1.04 -6.36
N ASN A 220 7.36 1.63 -7.28
CA ASN A 220 7.37 3.06 -7.52
C ASN A 220 5.98 3.58 -7.92
N ILE A 221 5.24 2.85 -8.77
CA ILE A 221 3.83 3.18 -9.06
C ILE A 221 3.06 3.27 -7.74
N ARG A 222 3.14 2.26 -6.88
CA ARG A 222 2.44 2.23 -5.59
C ARG A 222 2.79 3.42 -4.69
N LEU A 223 4.07 3.75 -4.58
CA LEU A 223 4.50 4.87 -3.74
C LEU A 223 3.93 6.21 -4.23
N ILE A 224 3.99 6.47 -5.54
CA ILE A 224 3.43 7.68 -6.15
C ILE A 224 1.91 7.72 -5.95
N CYS A 225 1.27 6.57 -6.10
CA CYS A 225 -0.15 6.35 -5.86
C CYS A 225 -0.54 6.67 -4.40
N GLU A 226 0.19 6.16 -3.40
CA GLU A 226 -0.06 6.47 -1.98
C GLU A 226 0.21 7.95 -1.66
N GLU A 227 1.27 8.55 -2.21
CA GLU A 227 1.57 9.99 -2.10
C GLU A 227 0.39 10.83 -2.62
N LEU A 228 -0.14 10.47 -3.78
CA LEU A 228 -1.31 11.07 -4.42
C LEU A 228 -2.57 10.95 -3.57
N LEU A 229 -2.87 9.74 -3.10
CA LEU A 229 -4.04 9.49 -2.26
C LEU A 229 -3.97 10.32 -0.97
N ASN A 230 -2.80 10.37 -0.34
CA ASN A 230 -2.58 11.17 0.87
C ASN A 230 -2.77 12.67 0.61
N LYS A 231 -2.28 13.17 -0.53
CA LYS A 231 -2.51 14.55 -0.96
C LYS A 231 -4.01 14.85 -1.13
N ASN A 232 -4.75 14.00 -1.84
CA ASN A 232 -6.20 14.19 -2.04
C ASN A 232 -6.98 14.10 -0.72
N VAL A 233 -6.62 13.17 0.17
CA VAL A 233 -7.25 13.09 1.49
C VAL A 233 -6.98 14.35 2.30
N ALA A 234 -5.79 14.94 2.20
CA ALA A 234 -5.46 16.21 2.85
C ALA A 234 -6.28 17.38 2.27
N GLU A 235 -6.38 17.47 0.95
CA GLU A 235 -7.19 18.49 0.26
C GLU A 235 -8.69 18.36 0.59
N LEU A 236 -9.25 17.15 0.55
CA LEU A 236 -10.63 16.89 0.96
C LEU A 236 -10.88 17.22 2.43
N LYS A 237 -9.90 17.01 3.32
CA LYS A 237 -10.01 17.41 4.72
C LYS A 237 -9.97 18.94 4.89
N ILE A 238 -9.26 19.66 4.04
CA ILE A 238 -9.28 21.13 4.03
C ILE A 238 -10.65 21.59 3.52
N HIS A 239 -11.08 21.10 2.36
CA HIS A 239 -12.36 21.49 1.76
C HIS A 239 -13.56 21.18 2.66
N ASN A 240 -13.58 20.01 3.33
CA ASN A 240 -14.63 19.69 4.30
C ASN A 240 -14.59 20.58 5.54
N ARG A 241 -13.41 21.03 5.98
CA ARG A 241 -13.30 22.00 7.08
C ARG A 241 -13.85 23.35 6.66
N ASP A 242 -13.56 23.79 5.44
CA ASP A 242 -14.05 25.04 4.88
C ASP A 242 -15.57 25.00 4.70
N LEU A 243 -16.12 23.94 4.10
CA LEU A 243 -17.58 23.74 3.98
C LEU A 243 -18.28 23.70 5.34
N ARG A 244 -17.67 23.07 6.35
CA ARG A 244 -18.22 23.09 7.72
C ARG A 244 -18.18 24.50 8.31
N ARG A 245 -17.08 25.23 8.12
CA ARG A 245 -16.94 26.61 8.57
C ARG A 245 -17.98 27.51 7.92
N ASP A 246 -18.21 27.38 6.63
CA ASP A 246 -19.21 28.17 5.89
C ASP A 246 -20.63 27.85 6.34
N ASN A 247 -20.95 26.55 6.52
CA ASN A 247 -22.25 26.11 7.03
C ASN A 247 -22.50 26.58 8.48
N ASP A 248 -21.49 26.51 9.34
CA ASP A 248 -21.60 26.99 10.71
C ASP A 248 -21.72 28.52 10.75
N SER A 249 -20.99 29.23 9.89
CA SER A 249 -21.12 30.68 9.74
C SER A 249 -22.53 31.08 9.31
N TYR A 250 -23.11 30.37 8.33
CA TYR A 250 -24.48 30.58 7.89
C TYR A 250 -25.51 30.31 9.00
N LYS A 251 -25.34 29.22 9.78
CA LYS A 251 -26.23 28.92 10.91
C LYS A 251 -26.13 29.95 12.02
N LEU A 252 -24.92 30.43 12.32
CA LEU A 252 -24.71 31.48 13.32
C LEU A 252 -25.36 32.79 12.88
N GLU A 253 -25.26 33.15 11.60
CA GLU A 253 -25.94 34.31 11.04
C GLU A 253 -27.46 34.16 11.09
N TYR A 254 -28.00 32.98 10.77
CA TYR A 254 -29.43 32.69 10.89
C TYR A 254 -29.92 32.82 12.33
N ILE A 255 -29.24 32.17 13.30
CA ILE A 255 -29.59 32.25 14.73
C ILE A 255 -29.53 33.69 15.22
N ARG A 256 -28.51 34.43 14.80
CA ARG A 256 -28.34 35.84 15.13
C ARG A 256 -29.52 36.68 14.65
N ASN A 257 -29.93 36.51 13.40
CA ASN A 257 -31.06 37.24 12.81
C ASN A 257 -32.38 36.89 13.53
N VAL A 258 -32.55 35.64 13.96
CA VAL A 258 -33.73 35.22 14.74
C VAL A 258 -33.74 35.78 16.16
N MET A 259 -32.57 35.94 16.77
CA MET A 259 -32.42 36.44 18.16
C MET A 259 -32.18 37.95 18.26
N ASP A 260 -32.23 38.68 17.14
CA ASP A 260 -32.01 40.14 17.06
C ASP A 260 -30.69 40.60 17.71
N LEU A 261 -29.63 39.79 17.55
CA LEU A 261 -28.32 40.10 18.12
C LEU A 261 -27.56 41.10 17.23
N PRO A 262 -26.90 42.14 17.80
CA PRO A 262 -26.20 43.18 17.03
C PRO A 262 -25.11 42.61 16.11
N PRO A 263 -24.79 43.23 14.96
CA PRO A 263 -23.87 42.72 13.92
C PRO A 263 -22.46 42.37 14.42
N HIS A 264 -21.82 41.38 13.78
CA HIS A 264 -20.57 40.79 14.25
C HIS A 264 -19.48 41.69 13.76
N SER A 265 -18.85 42.42 14.68
CA SER A 265 -17.69 43.24 14.39
C SER A 265 -16.44 42.48 14.79
N ASP A 266 -15.43 42.47 13.92
CA ASP A 266 -14.11 41.87 14.17
C ASP A 266 -13.49 42.40 15.47
N ALA A 267 -13.80 43.64 15.86
CA ALA A 267 -13.33 44.23 17.12
C ALA A 267 -13.97 43.56 18.35
N THR A 268 -15.24 43.18 18.27
CA THR A 268 -15.94 42.42 19.31
C THR A 268 -15.45 40.97 19.40
N GLU A 269 -15.12 40.34 18.27
CA GLU A 269 -14.55 38.99 18.26
C GLU A 269 -13.17 38.95 18.90
N TYR A 270 -12.30 39.90 18.55
CA TYR A 270 -10.96 39.99 19.14
C TYR A 270 -11.04 40.20 20.66
N GLY A 271 -11.94 41.09 21.11
CA GLY A 271 -12.16 41.33 22.55
C GLY A 271 -12.76 40.13 23.30
N ASN A 272 -13.59 39.31 22.63
CA ASN A 272 -14.13 38.08 23.21
C ASN A 272 -13.07 36.96 23.24
N LEU A 273 -12.27 36.81 22.18
CA LEU A 273 -11.16 35.86 22.09
C LEU A 273 -10.07 36.17 23.13
N GLU A 274 -9.75 37.44 23.33
CA GLU A 274 -8.75 37.86 24.32
C GLU A 274 -9.21 37.55 25.74
N ARG A 275 -10.50 37.80 26.05
CA ARG A 275 -11.11 37.39 27.32
C ARG A 275 -11.09 35.87 27.52
N ALA A 276 -11.51 35.10 26.52
CA ALA A 276 -11.48 33.65 26.58
C ALA A 276 -10.04 33.10 26.74
N ARG A 277 -9.07 33.71 26.06
CA ARG A 277 -7.66 33.35 26.17
C ARG A 277 -7.10 33.65 27.56
N GLU A 278 -7.47 34.77 28.17
CA GLU A 278 -7.10 35.09 29.54
C GLU A 278 -7.77 34.15 30.56
N ASP A 279 -9.00 33.73 30.32
CA ASP A 279 -9.70 32.77 31.17
C ASP A 279 -9.07 31.37 31.08
N VAL A 280 -8.74 30.89 29.88
CA VAL A 280 -7.99 29.64 29.70
C VAL A 280 -6.60 29.74 30.31
N LYS A 281 -5.87 30.85 30.13
CA LYS A 281 -4.57 31.05 30.81
C LYS A 281 -4.71 31.05 32.32
N ARG A 282 -5.82 31.56 32.86
CA ARG A 282 -6.09 31.58 34.31
C ARG A 282 -6.36 30.17 34.81
N GLU A 283 -7.22 29.43 34.13
CA GLU A 283 -7.52 28.04 34.45
C GLU A 283 -6.29 27.14 34.33
N TYR A 284 -5.49 27.32 33.27
CA TYR A 284 -4.25 26.57 33.05
C TYR A 284 -3.17 26.92 34.08
N ARG A 285 -3.05 28.20 34.47
CA ARG A 285 -2.17 28.61 35.59
C ARG A 285 -2.63 28.02 36.92
N ASP A 286 -3.94 28.00 37.16
CA ASP A 286 -4.53 27.42 38.38
C ASP A 286 -4.39 25.88 38.41
N TRP A 287 -4.44 25.24 37.24
CA TRP A 287 -4.15 23.82 37.06
C TRP A 287 -2.66 23.50 37.24
N TYR A 288 -1.75 24.28 36.62
CA TYR A 288 -0.30 24.13 36.78
C TYR A 288 0.18 24.43 38.20
N ALA A 289 -0.41 25.42 38.88
CA ALA A 289 -0.08 25.77 40.26
C ALA A 289 -0.47 24.65 41.23
N ARG A 290 -1.56 23.91 40.95
CA ARG A 290 -1.99 22.75 41.73
C ARG A 290 -1.13 21.49 41.53
N LEU A 291 -0.36 21.41 40.43
CA LEU A 291 0.39 20.21 40.04
C LEU A 291 1.90 20.29 40.31
N ARG A 292 2.39 21.37 40.92
CA ARG A 292 3.83 21.58 41.12
C ARG A 292 4.31 20.95 42.43
N THR A 293 4.84 19.73 42.37
CA THR A 293 6.03 19.37 43.17
C THR A 293 7.26 19.56 42.29
N PRO A 294 8.26 20.37 42.69
CA PRO A 294 9.30 20.89 41.78
C PRO A 294 10.21 19.87 41.09
N ASN A 295 10.21 18.60 41.48
CA ASN A 295 11.30 17.67 41.14
C ASN A 295 10.90 16.48 40.24
N ASP A 296 9.65 16.36 39.78
CA ASP A 296 9.25 15.25 38.89
C ASP A 296 8.07 15.65 37.97
N PRO A 297 8.32 15.97 36.69
CA PRO A 297 7.29 16.29 35.70
C PRO A 297 6.26 15.16 35.50
N LEU A 298 6.62 13.92 35.84
CA LEU A 298 5.81 12.73 35.66
C LEU A 298 5.13 12.24 36.95
N ALA A 299 5.41 12.86 38.11
CA ALA A 299 4.69 12.59 39.34
C ALA A 299 3.18 12.86 39.20
N SER A 300 2.82 13.84 38.37
CA SER A 300 1.45 14.16 38.03
C SER A 300 0.76 13.00 37.31
N VAL A 301 1.40 12.33 36.35
CA VAL A 301 0.84 11.17 35.62
C VAL A 301 0.82 9.92 36.49
N ARG A 302 1.85 9.72 37.33
CA ARG A 302 1.93 8.59 38.28
C ARG A 302 0.80 8.57 39.30
N ASN A 303 0.36 9.75 39.74
CA ASN A 303 -0.63 9.91 40.80
C ASN A 303 -1.96 10.51 40.33
N ASN A 304 -2.17 10.73 39.02
CA ASN A 304 -3.41 11.35 38.55
C ASN A 304 -4.59 10.37 38.55
N GLN A 305 -5.36 10.36 39.64
CA GLN A 305 -6.71 9.79 39.62
C GLN A 305 -7.56 10.36 38.48
N VAL A 306 -7.33 11.60 38.04
CA VAL A 306 -8.11 12.23 36.95
C VAL A 306 -7.83 11.56 35.60
N PHE A 307 -6.57 11.26 35.29
CA PHE A 307 -6.19 10.57 34.04
C PHE A 307 -6.75 9.13 34.01
N LEU A 308 -6.79 8.48 35.17
CA LEU A 308 -7.43 7.17 35.32
C LEU A 308 -8.97 7.25 35.22
N SER A 309 -9.57 8.37 35.63
CA SER A 309 -11.04 8.49 35.72
C SER A 309 -11.77 8.62 34.38
N TRP A 310 -11.14 9.22 33.36
CA TRP A 310 -11.80 9.45 32.07
C TRP A 310 -12.08 8.13 31.33
N PRO A 311 -11.09 7.24 31.15
CA PRO A 311 -11.34 5.99 30.44
C PRO A 311 -12.37 5.12 31.15
N LEU A 312 -12.40 5.12 32.49
CA LEU A 312 -13.44 4.44 33.26
C LEU A 312 -14.84 5.01 33.00
N ARG A 313 -14.98 6.34 32.90
CA ARG A 313 -16.25 6.98 32.54
C ARG A 313 -16.72 6.58 31.14
N VAL A 314 -15.80 6.57 30.17
CA VAL A 314 -16.12 6.19 28.77
C VAL A 314 -16.49 4.72 28.68
N LEU A 315 -15.75 3.82 29.33
CA LEU A 315 -16.03 2.40 29.33
C LEU A 315 -17.38 2.07 29.98
N ASN A 316 -17.77 2.81 31.02
CA ASN A 316 -19.08 2.68 31.65
C ASN A 316 -20.26 3.23 30.82
N MET A 317 -20.02 3.90 29.69
CA MET A 317 -21.09 4.29 28.75
C MET A 317 -21.51 3.13 27.83
N PHE A 318 -20.70 2.07 27.75
CA PHE A 318 -21.03 0.89 26.94
C PHE A 318 -21.99 -0.04 27.68
N ASP A 319 -22.74 -0.83 26.91
CA ASP A 319 -23.68 -1.83 27.43
C ASP A 319 -22.93 -2.91 28.25
N PRO A 320 -23.35 -3.21 29.49
CA PRO A 320 -22.72 -4.21 30.36
C PRO A 320 -22.56 -5.61 29.73
N SER A 321 -23.44 -5.97 28.78
CA SER A 321 -23.38 -7.25 28.08
C SER A 321 -22.28 -7.34 27.02
N LYS A 322 -21.67 -6.20 26.66
CA LYS A 322 -20.67 -6.13 25.58
C LYS A 322 -19.25 -6.26 26.11
N THR A 323 -18.39 -6.80 25.26
CA THR A 323 -16.94 -6.81 25.48
C THR A 323 -16.30 -5.70 24.66
N VAL A 324 -15.52 -4.83 25.30
CA VAL A 324 -14.75 -3.77 24.64
C VAL A 324 -13.34 -4.28 24.39
N TRP A 325 -12.93 -4.31 23.12
CA TRP A 325 -11.58 -4.65 22.70
C TRP A 325 -10.75 -3.40 22.45
N ILE A 326 -9.60 -3.30 23.10
CA ILE A 326 -8.61 -2.25 22.88
C ILE A 326 -7.42 -2.90 22.19
N ILE A 327 -7.15 -2.53 20.94
CA ILE A 327 -6.02 -3.03 20.17
C ILE A 327 -4.94 -1.95 20.15
N VAL A 328 -3.76 -2.29 20.64
CA VAL A 328 -2.59 -1.39 20.63
C VAL A 328 -1.55 -1.97 19.70
N ASP A 329 -1.42 -1.36 18.52
CA ASP A 329 -0.41 -1.76 17.54
C ASP A 329 0.97 -1.18 17.89
N ARG A 330 2.02 -1.97 17.69
CA ARG A 330 3.43 -1.62 17.95
C ARG A 330 3.68 -0.96 19.31
N ILE A 331 3.19 -1.54 20.41
CA ILE A 331 3.46 -0.99 21.76
C ILE A 331 4.96 -0.98 22.13
N ASP A 332 5.79 -1.72 21.39
CA ASP A 332 7.26 -1.68 21.44
C ASP A 332 7.86 -0.32 20.98
N GLU A 333 7.13 0.42 20.12
CA GLU A 333 7.52 1.71 19.57
C GLU A 333 7.07 2.92 20.41
N CYS A 334 6.35 2.71 21.53
CA CYS A 334 6.01 3.76 22.51
C CYS A 334 7.27 4.24 23.28
N ARG A 335 8.23 4.81 22.56
CA ARG A 335 9.52 5.34 23.05
C ARG A 335 9.54 6.85 22.84
N ASN A 336 10.22 7.58 23.71
CA ASN A 336 10.56 8.98 23.45
C ASN A 336 11.70 9.04 22.42
N GLU A 337 11.72 10.07 21.58
CA GLU A 337 12.77 10.31 20.59
C GLU A 337 14.19 10.32 21.22
N PRO A 338 15.22 9.85 20.48
CA PRO A 338 16.56 9.69 21.01
C PRO A 338 17.38 10.97 20.89
N GLU A 339 17.61 11.69 21.99
CA GLU A 339 18.72 12.66 22.03
C GLU A 339 19.91 12.21 22.88
N ASP A 340 19.77 11.23 23.77
CA ASP A 340 20.93 10.80 24.56
C ASP A 340 20.90 9.33 25.01
N LYS A 341 22.06 8.67 24.93
CA LYS A 341 22.26 7.26 25.31
C LYS A 341 22.42 7.07 26.82
N SER A 342 22.61 8.14 27.57
CA SER A 342 22.88 8.14 29.02
C SER A 342 21.66 7.90 29.92
N ARG A 343 20.42 7.83 29.37
CA ARG A 343 19.18 7.72 30.16
C ARG A 343 18.27 6.56 29.74
N GLN A 344 18.80 5.34 29.77
CA GLN A 344 18.04 4.14 29.37
C GLN A 344 16.88 3.80 30.32
N GLU A 345 16.93 4.18 31.60
CA GLU A 345 15.86 3.90 32.57
C GLU A 345 14.58 4.72 32.33
N THR A 346 14.71 5.99 31.92
CA THR A 346 13.54 6.83 31.58
C THR A 346 12.89 6.44 30.26
N ARG A 347 13.60 5.73 29.36
CA ARG A 347 13.08 5.28 28.05
C ARG A 347 11.89 4.33 28.17
N ASN A 348 11.82 3.55 29.25
CA ASN A 348 10.76 2.57 29.44
C ASN A 348 9.58 3.12 30.24
N LEU A 349 9.65 4.34 30.78
CA LEU A 349 8.67 4.81 31.76
C LEU A 349 7.28 5.05 31.15
N HIS A 350 7.19 5.65 29.96
CA HIS A 350 5.89 5.87 29.29
C HIS A 350 5.24 4.55 28.87
N ARG A 351 6.00 3.67 28.22
CA ARG A 351 5.54 2.32 27.85
C ARG A 351 5.08 1.53 29.08
N LYS A 352 5.87 1.54 30.17
CA LYS A 352 5.51 0.92 31.46
C LYS A 352 4.21 1.51 32.01
N THR A 353 4.09 2.84 32.00
CA THR A 353 2.91 3.53 32.53
C THR A 353 1.66 3.17 31.74
N LEU A 354 1.76 3.15 30.40
CA LEU A 354 0.66 2.73 29.52
C LEU A 354 0.27 1.27 29.77
N LEU A 355 1.24 0.35 29.84
CA LEU A 355 0.98 -1.07 30.11
C LEU A 355 0.31 -1.28 31.47
N LYS A 356 0.85 -0.64 32.52
CA LYS A 356 0.24 -0.68 33.87
C LYS A 356 -1.18 -0.12 33.86
N PHE A 357 -1.41 0.94 33.10
CA PHE A 357 -2.74 1.52 32.96
C PHE A 357 -3.73 0.57 32.28
N LEU A 358 -3.34 -0.03 31.16
CA LEU A 358 -4.17 -0.99 30.42
C LEU A 358 -4.51 -2.22 31.26
N VAL A 359 -3.55 -2.71 32.05
CA VAL A 359 -3.78 -3.84 32.96
C VAL A 359 -4.72 -3.47 34.09
N ARG A 360 -4.56 -2.29 34.69
CA ARG A 360 -5.52 -1.78 35.68
C ARG A 360 -6.93 -1.69 35.11
N LEU A 361 -7.10 -1.25 33.86
CA LEU A 361 -8.43 -1.23 33.21
C LEU A 361 -9.02 -2.63 33.04
N VAL A 362 -8.21 -3.63 32.71
CA VAL A 362 -8.68 -5.03 32.56
C VAL A 362 -9.04 -5.64 33.92
N GLU A 363 -8.30 -5.28 34.97
CA GLU A 363 -8.49 -5.82 36.32
C GLU A 363 -9.53 -5.06 37.16
N ASP A 364 -9.99 -3.89 36.71
CA ASP A 364 -10.93 -3.03 37.43
C ASP A 364 -12.34 -3.63 37.50
N GLU A 365 -12.69 -4.15 38.68
CA GLU A 365 -13.99 -4.75 38.95
C GLU A 365 -15.14 -3.73 39.04
N SER A 366 -14.84 -2.43 39.09
CA SER A 366 -15.87 -1.38 39.09
C SER A 366 -16.45 -1.12 37.69
N LEU A 367 -15.80 -1.62 36.64
CA LEU A 367 -16.30 -1.52 35.27
C LEU A 367 -17.48 -2.45 35.05
N ARG A 368 -18.56 -1.90 34.48
CA ARG A 368 -19.75 -2.69 34.12
C ARG A 368 -19.55 -3.55 32.88
N VAL A 369 -18.51 -3.30 32.10
CA VAL A 369 -18.22 -3.95 30.83
C VAL A 369 -16.99 -4.81 30.91
N LYS A 370 -16.96 -5.90 30.14
CA LYS A 370 -15.77 -6.72 30.00
C LYS A 370 -14.78 -6.03 29.08
N VAL A 371 -13.58 -5.73 29.57
CA VAL A 371 -12.50 -5.13 28.76
C VAL A 371 -11.48 -6.19 28.40
N ARG A 372 -11.05 -6.20 27.14
CA ARG A 372 -9.93 -7.01 26.66
C ARG A 372 -8.94 -6.13 25.91
N VAL A 373 -7.66 -6.31 26.20
CA VAL A 373 -6.58 -5.53 25.57
C VAL A 373 -5.70 -6.48 24.77
N LEU A 374 -5.48 -6.18 23.50
CA LEU A 374 -4.56 -6.89 22.62
C LEU A 374 -3.40 -5.96 22.26
N GLY A 375 -2.22 -6.24 22.82
CA GLY A 375 -0.99 -5.54 22.46
C GLY A 375 -0.21 -6.30 21.38
N VAL A 376 0.08 -5.65 20.26
CA VAL A 376 0.92 -6.19 19.19
C VAL A 376 2.33 -5.62 19.32
N VAL A 377 3.32 -6.51 19.23
CA VAL A 377 4.73 -6.18 19.43
C VAL A 377 5.61 -6.89 18.42
N ASN A 378 6.71 -6.24 18.03
CA ASN A 378 7.79 -6.93 17.34
C ASN A 378 8.61 -7.76 18.35
N GLY A 379 8.51 -9.08 18.26
CA GLY A 379 9.23 -9.99 19.17
C GLY A 379 10.76 -9.92 19.06
N LEU A 380 11.30 -9.34 17.98
CA LEU A 380 12.74 -9.06 17.87
C LEU A 380 13.17 -7.87 18.73
N ASP A 381 12.30 -6.87 18.86
CA ASP A 381 12.59 -5.61 19.56
C ASP A 381 12.13 -5.60 21.02
N TRP A 382 11.18 -6.48 21.35
CA TRP A 382 10.60 -6.59 22.68
C TRP A 382 10.35 -8.05 23.06
N ARG A 383 11.22 -8.58 23.92
CA ARG A 383 11.09 -9.91 24.50
C ARG A 383 10.12 -9.84 25.67
N ALA A 384 8.87 -10.17 25.39
CA ALA A 384 7.76 -10.13 26.34
C ALA A 384 8.09 -10.80 27.69
N GLU A 385 8.82 -11.92 27.66
CA GLU A 385 9.20 -12.68 28.85
C GLU A 385 10.11 -11.89 29.79
N GLU A 386 11.02 -11.08 29.23
CA GLU A 386 11.99 -10.27 30.00
C GLU A 386 11.31 -9.05 30.64
N HIS A 387 10.11 -8.69 30.21
CA HIS A 387 9.39 -7.50 30.67
C HIS A 387 8.15 -7.81 31.51
N ARG A 388 7.94 -9.08 31.92
CA ARG A 388 6.79 -9.45 32.77
C ARG A 388 6.77 -8.67 34.08
N ASP A 389 7.92 -8.45 34.71
CA ASP A 389 8.05 -7.70 35.97
C ASP A 389 7.77 -6.20 35.80
N GLU A 390 7.80 -5.70 34.56
CA GLU A 390 7.46 -4.31 34.24
C GLU A 390 5.95 -4.06 34.28
N ILE A 391 5.17 -5.13 34.16
CA ILE A 391 3.72 -5.10 34.10
C ILE A 391 3.17 -5.47 35.48
N ASP A 392 2.57 -4.48 36.14
CA ASP A 392 2.10 -4.52 37.53
C ASP A 392 0.78 -5.29 37.65
N GLN A 393 0.78 -6.55 37.21
CA GLN A 393 -0.39 -7.42 37.22
C GLN A 393 -0.77 -7.83 38.64
N MET A 394 -2.04 -7.67 39.03
CA MET A 394 -2.53 -8.18 40.31
C MET A 394 -3.07 -9.61 40.17
N LYS A 395 -3.68 -9.92 39.02
CA LYS A 395 -4.27 -11.24 38.73
C LYS A 395 -3.37 -11.99 37.75
N LYS A 396 -2.92 -13.20 38.11
CA LYS A 396 -2.01 -14.00 37.27
C LYS A 396 -2.60 -14.35 35.89
N GLU A 397 -3.92 -14.32 35.78
CA GLU A 397 -4.69 -14.64 34.57
C GLU A 397 -5.05 -13.42 33.71
N SER A 398 -4.67 -12.19 34.09
CA SER A 398 -5.01 -10.98 33.34
C SER A 398 -4.15 -10.76 32.09
N ILE A 399 -3.00 -11.43 31.98
CA ILE A 399 -2.04 -11.24 30.89
C ILE A 399 -1.57 -12.58 30.34
N GLU A 400 -1.68 -12.73 29.03
CA GLU A 400 -1.13 -13.86 28.28
C GLU A 400 -0.22 -13.34 27.18
N PHE A 401 0.99 -13.91 27.09
CA PHE A 401 1.92 -13.61 26.02
C PHE A 401 1.90 -14.76 25.03
N LEU A 402 1.47 -14.47 23.80
CA LEU A 402 1.33 -15.47 22.75
C LEU A 402 2.10 -15.04 21.50
N PRO A 403 2.92 -15.93 20.92
CA PRO A 403 3.42 -15.70 19.59
C PRO A 403 2.26 -15.76 18.58
N LEU A 404 2.36 -14.98 17.50
CA LEU A 404 1.28 -14.79 16.51
C LEU A 404 0.73 -16.10 15.94
N TRP A 405 1.56 -17.14 15.84
CA TRP A 405 1.15 -18.45 15.34
C TRP A 405 0.29 -19.25 16.33
N GLN A 406 0.41 -19.01 17.64
CA GLN A 406 -0.45 -19.62 18.67
C GLN A 406 -1.76 -18.83 18.85
N ALA A 407 -1.73 -17.52 18.61
CA ALA A 407 -2.91 -16.66 18.74
C ALA A 407 -4.09 -17.06 17.82
N ARG A 408 -3.84 -17.85 16.76
CA ARG A 408 -4.88 -18.36 15.84
C ARG A 408 -5.88 -19.32 16.47
N HIS A 409 -5.56 -19.90 17.63
CA HIS A 409 -6.38 -20.91 18.30
C HIS A 409 -7.07 -20.42 19.58
N VAL A 410 -6.79 -19.19 20.00
CA VAL A 410 -7.50 -18.59 21.13
C VAL A 410 -8.87 -18.16 20.65
N SER A 411 -9.93 -18.68 21.27
CA SER A 411 -11.30 -18.24 21.02
C SER A 411 -11.43 -16.78 21.46
N VAL A 412 -11.31 -15.86 20.49
CA VAL A 412 -11.53 -14.42 20.63
C VAL A 412 -12.98 -14.17 21.03
#